data_AF-A0A9E0TXX0-F1
#
_entry.id   AF-A0A9E0TXX0-F1
#
_cell.length_a   1.000
_cell.length_b   1.000
_cell.length_c   1.000
_cell.angle_alpha   90.00
_cell.angle_beta   90.00
_cell.angle_gamma   90.00
#
_symmetry.space_group_name_H-M   'P 1'
#
loop_
_entity.id
_entity.type
_entity.pdbx_description
1 polymer ?
#
loop_
_entity_poly.entity_id
_entity_poly.type
_entity_poly.pdbx_seq_one_letter_code
_entity_poly.pdbx_strand_id
1 'polypeptide(L)'
;GTDSLPAWQRMEIYSQSYWRRLFGVLHEEFPMLYRLFGQEGFDRLLAVPYIVRYPPASWSLSRLATHFTKWVDAEYQGDDNVLVQACADLDWACREIFVAQEHPRPDLSNGEALLAQKIALQPFVKLLELPGHYLHFRKALLEHPPEYWHEADFPKLEKGRLFYFVLYRGGSCALEWQELSHEAYLLLRAIEEGYTIDEACDRVTLDGIEEQVAFWLQEWLIRNWLHFQL
;
A
#
# COMPACT_ATOMS: atom_id res chain seq x y z
N GLY A 1 -20.55 -35.42 -16.47
CA GLY A 1 -19.81 -36.61 -16.00
C GLY A 1 -18.37 -36.48 -16.44
N THR A 2 -17.49 -36.15 -15.51
CA THR A 2 -16.05 -35.92 -15.74
C THR A 2 -15.26 -37.15 -15.28
N ASP A 3 -15.44 -38.29 -15.95
CA ASP A 3 -14.79 -39.54 -15.54
C ASP A 3 -14.02 -40.26 -16.67
N SER A 4 -13.67 -39.55 -17.75
CA SER A 4 -12.97 -40.17 -18.89
C SER A 4 -11.79 -39.37 -19.46
N LEU A 5 -11.14 -38.53 -18.66
CA LEU A 5 -9.88 -37.90 -19.08
C LEU A 5 -8.67 -38.69 -18.55
N PRO A 6 -7.68 -39.03 -19.41
CA PRO A 6 -6.40 -39.60 -19.00
C PRO A 6 -5.72 -38.77 -17.89
N ALA A 7 -4.98 -39.41 -17.00
CA ALA A 7 -4.32 -38.76 -15.85
C ALA A 7 -3.41 -37.59 -16.26
N TRP A 8 -2.75 -37.68 -17.42
CA TRP A 8 -1.88 -36.64 -17.96
C TRP A 8 -2.65 -35.39 -18.44
N GLN A 9 -3.82 -35.55 -19.08
CA GLN A 9 -4.68 -34.41 -19.43
C GLN A 9 -5.29 -33.75 -18.19
N ARG A 10 -5.60 -34.54 -17.14
CA ARG A 10 -6.01 -33.99 -15.84
C ARG A 10 -4.87 -33.20 -15.16
N MET A 11 -3.63 -33.68 -15.24
CA MET A 11 -2.44 -32.94 -14.77
C MET A 11 -2.20 -31.66 -15.57
N GLU A 12 -2.38 -31.68 -16.88
CA GLU A 12 -2.20 -30.52 -17.76
C GLU A 12 -3.28 -29.46 -17.50
N ILE A 13 -4.56 -29.85 -17.36
CA ILE A 13 -5.66 -28.94 -16.99
C ILE A 13 -5.48 -28.41 -15.56
N TYR A 14 -5.03 -29.25 -14.62
CA TYR A 14 -4.70 -28.82 -13.27
C TYR A 14 -3.56 -27.80 -13.26
N SER A 15 -2.53 -28.01 -14.09
CA SER A 15 -1.42 -27.07 -14.24
C SER A 15 -1.88 -25.72 -14.80
N GLN A 16 -2.73 -25.70 -15.83
CA GLN A 16 -3.24 -24.46 -16.42
C GLN A 16 -4.17 -23.71 -15.46
N SER A 17 -5.05 -24.43 -14.76
CA SER A 17 -5.94 -23.84 -13.76
C SER A 17 -5.18 -23.27 -12.57
N TYR A 18 -4.06 -23.91 -12.20
CA TYR A 18 -3.16 -23.43 -11.15
C TYR A 18 -2.44 -22.14 -11.57
N TRP A 19 -1.82 -22.11 -12.76
CA TRP A 19 -1.16 -20.90 -13.28
C TRP A 19 -2.11 -19.71 -13.39
N ARG A 20 -3.34 -19.92 -13.88
CA ARG A 20 -4.36 -18.85 -13.93
C ARG A 20 -4.67 -18.27 -12.55
N ARG A 21 -4.70 -19.09 -11.50
CA ARG A 21 -4.90 -18.60 -10.13
C ARG A 21 -3.71 -17.79 -9.64
N LEU A 22 -2.49 -18.21 -9.96
CA LEU A 22 -1.28 -17.45 -9.57
C LEU A 22 -1.24 -16.07 -10.25
N PHE A 23 -1.53 -16.03 -11.55
CA PHE A 23 -1.63 -14.75 -12.27
C PHE A 23 -2.75 -13.89 -11.71
N GLY A 24 -3.95 -14.46 -11.52
CA GLY A 24 -5.08 -13.73 -10.93
C GLY A 24 -4.76 -13.12 -9.56
N VAL A 25 -4.06 -13.85 -8.69
CA VAL A 25 -3.59 -13.28 -7.41
C VAL A 25 -2.64 -12.10 -7.65
N LEU A 26 -1.64 -12.23 -8.53
CA LEU A 26 -0.73 -11.10 -8.78
C LEU A 26 -1.43 -9.91 -9.45
N HIS A 27 -2.46 -10.14 -10.29
CA HIS A 27 -3.28 -9.06 -10.89
C HIS A 27 -4.11 -8.32 -9.84
N GLU A 28 -4.66 -9.05 -8.88
CA GLU A 28 -5.45 -8.49 -7.77
C GLU A 28 -4.56 -7.75 -6.75
N GLU A 29 -3.36 -8.27 -6.50
CA GLU A 29 -2.40 -7.74 -5.53
C GLU A 29 -1.62 -6.53 -6.07
N PHE A 30 -1.42 -6.44 -7.39
CA PHE A 30 -0.68 -5.34 -8.06
C PHE A 30 -1.49 -4.67 -9.18
N PRO A 31 -2.67 -4.10 -8.85
CA PRO A 31 -3.60 -3.59 -9.85
C PRO A 31 -3.02 -2.43 -10.68
N MET A 32 -2.20 -1.53 -10.14
CA MET A 32 -1.57 -0.46 -10.93
C MET A 32 -0.64 -1.02 -11.99
N LEU A 33 0.25 -1.93 -11.61
CA LEU A 33 1.15 -2.58 -12.54
C LEU A 33 0.38 -3.35 -13.61
N TYR A 34 -0.71 -4.02 -13.23
CA TYR A 34 -1.58 -4.70 -14.17
C TYR A 34 -2.19 -3.73 -15.22
N ARG A 35 -2.51 -2.48 -14.84
CA ARG A 35 -2.97 -1.45 -15.80
C ARG A 35 -1.82 -0.90 -16.65
N LEU A 36 -0.64 -0.67 -16.06
CA LEU A 36 0.52 -0.12 -16.77
C LEU A 36 1.03 -1.05 -17.88
N PHE A 37 1.11 -2.34 -17.59
CA PHE A 37 1.66 -3.32 -18.53
C PHE A 37 0.60 -4.00 -19.41
N GLY A 38 -0.68 -3.90 -19.03
CA GLY A 38 -1.73 -4.76 -19.56
C GLY A 38 -1.52 -6.23 -19.18
N GLN A 39 -2.44 -7.09 -19.58
CA GLN A 39 -2.38 -8.51 -19.20
C GLN A 39 -1.13 -9.20 -19.75
N GLU A 40 -0.89 -9.12 -21.06
CA GLU A 40 0.23 -9.82 -21.70
C GLU A 40 1.59 -9.32 -21.20
N GLY A 41 1.73 -8.00 -21.05
CA GLY A 41 2.95 -7.39 -20.54
C GLY A 41 3.22 -7.79 -19.09
N PHE A 42 2.21 -7.70 -18.23
CA PHE A 42 2.33 -8.07 -16.82
C PHE A 42 2.69 -9.54 -16.66
N ASP A 43 1.98 -10.44 -17.35
CA ASP A 43 2.20 -11.88 -17.24
C ASP A 43 3.61 -12.26 -17.71
N ARG A 44 4.02 -11.75 -18.88
CA ARG A 44 5.31 -12.09 -19.49
C ARG A 44 6.50 -11.47 -18.78
N LEU A 45 6.42 -10.19 -18.43
CA LEU A 45 7.56 -9.43 -17.94
C LEU A 45 7.71 -9.53 -16.42
N LEU A 46 6.61 -9.67 -15.69
CA LEU A 46 6.62 -9.64 -14.23
C LEU A 46 6.21 -10.97 -13.61
N ALA A 47 5.00 -11.46 -13.93
CA ALA A 47 4.42 -12.59 -13.21
C ALA A 47 5.17 -13.91 -13.42
N VAL A 48 5.44 -14.29 -14.68
CA VAL A 48 6.13 -15.56 -15.00
C VAL A 48 7.55 -15.58 -14.43
N PRO A 49 8.41 -14.58 -14.70
CA PRO A 49 9.77 -14.56 -14.13
C PRO A 49 9.77 -14.61 -12.60
N TYR A 50 8.86 -13.87 -11.96
CA TYR A 50 8.70 -13.89 -10.51
C TYR A 50 8.31 -15.27 -9.97
N ILE A 51 7.27 -15.89 -10.51
CA ILE A 51 6.77 -17.18 -10.02
C ILE A 51 7.80 -18.29 -10.22
N VAL A 52 8.58 -18.24 -11.30
CA VAL A 52 9.68 -19.20 -11.54
C VAL A 52 10.78 -19.03 -10.48
N ARG A 53 11.07 -17.79 -10.06
CA ARG A 53 12.08 -17.49 -9.05
C ARG A 53 11.60 -17.78 -7.62
N TYR A 54 10.34 -17.49 -7.34
CA TYR A 54 9.68 -17.65 -6.05
C TYR A 54 8.45 -18.56 -6.19
N PRO A 55 8.66 -19.86 -6.44
CA PRO A 55 7.55 -20.79 -6.59
C PRO A 55 6.74 -20.88 -5.29
N PRO A 56 5.41 -20.99 -5.34
CA PRO A 56 4.59 -21.01 -4.15
C PRO A 56 4.91 -22.26 -3.31
N ALA A 57 5.40 -22.07 -2.09
CA ALA A 57 5.81 -23.17 -1.21
C ALA A 57 4.65 -23.94 -0.57
N SER A 58 3.40 -23.49 -0.74
CA SER A 58 2.21 -24.10 -0.14
C SER A 58 0.97 -23.89 -1.01
N TRP A 59 -0.11 -24.63 -0.71
CA TRP A 59 -1.41 -24.44 -1.34
C TRP A 59 -2.07 -23.10 -0.98
N SER A 60 -1.57 -22.41 0.04
CA SER A 60 -2.03 -21.07 0.42
C SER A 60 -1.35 -20.02 -0.46
N LEU A 61 -2.14 -19.32 -1.27
CA LEU A 61 -1.68 -18.23 -2.13
C LEU A 61 -1.43 -16.93 -1.36
N SER A 62 -1.73 -16.90 -0.06
CA SER A 62 -1.60 -15.71 0.81
C SER A 62 -0.20 -15.11 0.87
N ARG A 63 0.84 -15.88 0.54
CA ARG A 63 2.24 -15.46 0.57
C ARG A 63 2.86 -15.33 -0.83
N LEU A 64 2.06 -15.49 -1.88
CA LEU A 64 2.57 -15.47 -3.25
C LEU A 64 3.29 -14.17 -3.55
N ALA A 65 2.71 -13.03 -3.18
CA ALA A 65 3.20 -11.70 -3.52
C ALA A 65 4.29 -11.15 -2.56
N THR A 66 4.64 -11.87 -1.49
CA THR A 66 5.47 -11.33 -0.39
C THR A 66 6.87 -10.85 -0.83
N HIS A 67 7.43 -11.41 -1.91
CA HIS A 67 8.73 -11.02 -2.43
C HIS A 67 8.64 -10.15 -3.69
N PHE A 68 7.43 -9.85 -4.17
CA PHE A 68 7.23 -9.28 -5.50
C PHE A 68 7.81 -7.88 -5.63
N THR A 69 7.56 -6.98 -4.70
CA THR A 69 8.10 -5.60 -4.77
C THR A 69 9.64 -5.58 -4.74
N LYS A 70 10.25 -6.39 -3.86
CA LYS A 70 11.71 -6.55 -3.80
C LYS A 70 12.29 -7.17 -5.07
N TRP A 71 11.55 -8.10 -5.67
CA TRP A 71 11.95 -8.72 -6.94
C TRP A 71 11.85 -7.72 -8.10
N VAL A 72 10.79 -6.91 -8.16
CA VAL A 72 10.64 -5.84 -9.16
C VAL A 72 11.81 -4.86 -9.07
N ASP A 73 12.15 -4.39 -7.87
CA ASP A 73 13.28 -3.47 -7.64
C ASP A 73 14.61 -4.05 -8.15
N ALA A 74 14.84 -5.34 -7.91
CA ALA A 74 16.09 -6.01 -8.26
C ALA A 74 16.19 -6.40 -9.75
N GLU A 75 15.07 -6.81 -10.37
CA GLU A 75 15.10 -7.56 -11.63
C GLU A 75 14.44 -6.79 -12.80
N TYR A 76 13.59 -5.80 -12.54
CA TYR A 76 12.99 -4.99 -13.61
C TYR A 76 13.93 -3.87 -14.05
N GLN A 77 14.40 -3.94 -15.30
CA GLN A 77 15.43 -3.04 -15.85
C GLN A 77 14.90 -2.10 -16.96
N GLY A 78 13.59 -1.82 -16.98
CA GLY A 78 13.01 -0.85 -17.91
C GLY A 78 13.37 0.59 -17.56
N ASP A 79 13.32 1.49 -18.55
CA ASP A 79 13.60 2.93 -18.35
C ASP A 79 12.61 3.62 -17.39
N ASP A 80 11.46 2.98 -17.18
CA ASP A 80 10.38 3.39 -16.27
C ASP A 80 10.45 2.71 -14.89
N ASN A 81 11.57 2.09 -14.53
CA ASN A 81 11.75 1.35 -13.27
C ASN A 81 11.34 2.15 -12.02
N VAL A 82 11.62 3.46 -11.96
CA VAL A 82 11.21 4.32 -10.83
C VAL A 82 9.69 4.41 -10.70
N LEU A 83 8.97 4.50 -11.82
CA LEU A 83 7.50 4.52 -11.83
C LEU A 83 6.96 3.15 -11.42
N VAL A 84 7.50 2.09 -12.03
CA VAL A 84 7.08 0.70 -11.79
C VAL A 84 7.29 0.32 -10.32
N GLN A 85 8.46 0.60 -9.76
CA GLN A 85 8.75 0.30 -8.35
C GLN A 85 7.82 1.06 -7.40
N ALA A 86 7.63 2.37 -7.61
CA ALA A 86 6.72 3.17 -6.79
C ALA A 86 5.26 2.65 -6.86
N CYS A 87 4.81 2.19 -8.02
CA CYS A 87 3.48 1.58 -8.17
C CYS A 87 3.40 0.22 -7.46
N ALA A 88 4.45 -0.60 -7.55
CA ALA A 88 4.55 -1.89 -6.86
C ALA A 88 4.47 -1.71 -5.34
N ASP A 89 5.24 -0.78 -4.78
CA ASP A 89 5.27 -0.48 -3.36
C ASP A 89 3.95 0.10 -2.88
N LEU A 90 3.30 0.95 -3.68
CA LEU A 90 2.01 1.52 -3.33
C LEU A 90 0.91 0.46 -3.29
N ASP A 91 0.83 -0.41 -4.29
CA ASP A 91 -0.14 -1.52 -4.29
C ASP A 91 0.09 -2.48 -3.13
N TRP A 92 1.36 -2.79 -2.83
CA TRP A 92 1.68 -3.62 -1.67
C TRP A 92 1.33 -2.93 -0.35
N ALA A 93 1.60 -1.64 -0.20
CA ALA A 93 1.20 -0.88 0.97
C ALA A 93 -0.32 -0.88 1.17
N CYS A 94 -1.09 -0.72 0.09
CA CYS A 94 -2.55 -0.83 0.08
C CYS A 94 -3.01 -2.21 0.59
N ARG A 95 -2.34 -3.27 0.12
CA ARG A 95 -2.62 -4.64 0.55
C ARG A 95 -2.32 -4.88 2.02
N GLU A 96 -1.20 -4.37 2.51
CA GLU A 96 -0.76 -4.54 3.89
C GLU A 96 -1.74 -3.88 4.86
N ILE A 97 -2.15 -2.63 4.59
CA ILE A 97 -3.11 -1.94 5.46
C ILE A 97 -4.50 -2.61 5.45
N PHE A 98 -4.87 -3.26 4.35
CA PHE A 98 -6.17 -3.91 4.23
C PHE A 98 -6.29 -5.08 5.21
N VAL A 99 -5.25 -5.91 5.36
CA VAL A 99 -5.26 -7.07 6.30
C VAL A 99 -4.65 -6.79 7.67
N ALA A 100 -4.09 -5.60 7.86
CA ALA A 100 -3.48 -5.23 9.11
C ALA A 100 -4.47 -5.35 10.29
N GLN A 101 -3.99 -5.93 11.38
CA GLN A 101 -4.75 -6.06 12.62
C GLN A 101 -4.98 -4.68 13.24
N GLU A 102 -6.17 -4.48 13.81
CA GLU A 102 -6.47 -3.29 14.59
C GLU A 102 -6.12 -3.48 16.07
N HIS A 103 -5.51 -2.46 16.67
CA HIS A 103 -5.20 -2.39 18.09
C HIS A 103 -6.19 -1.49 18.84
N PRO A 104 -6.34 -1.66 20.17
CA PRO A 104 -7.22 -0.82 20.98
C PRO A 104 -6.83 0.66 20.92
N ARG A 105 -7.86 1.53 20.88
CA ARG A 105 -7.69 2.99 20.85
C ARG A 105 -7.12 3.53 22.17
N PRO A 106 -6.41 4.65 22.13
CA PRO A 106 -6.02 5.36 23.34
C PRO A 106 -7.23 5.80 24.15
N ASP A 107 -7.12 5.78 25.48
CA ASP A 107 -8.13 6.35 26.35
C ASP A 107 -8.04 7.87 26.29
N LEU A 108 -9.14 8.50 25.92
CA LEU A 108 -9.27 9.95 25.75
C LEU A 108 -9.80 10.65 27.00
N SER A 109 -10.04 9.90 28.09
CA SER A 109 -10.59 10.46 29.33
C SER A 109 -9.69 11.51 29.99
N ASN A 110 -8.38 11.45 29.74
CA ASN A 110 -7.40 12.42 30.23
C ASN A 110 -6.43 12.85 29.11
N GLY A 111 -6.72 14.00 28.49
CA GLY A 111 -5.93 14.54 27.37
C GLY A 111 -4.48 14.89 27.73
N GLU A 112 -4.22 15.43 28.92
CA GLU A 112 -2.85 15.73 29.37
C GLU A 112 -2.03 14.46 29.54
N ALA A 113 -2.65 13.41 30.10
CA ALA A 113 -1.97 12.13 30.25
C ALA A 113 -1.68 11.48 28.89
N LEU A 114 -2.49 11.73 27.85
CA LEU A 114 -2.26 11.20 26.50
C LEU A 114 -0.99 11.76 25.88
N LEU A 115 -0.69 13.05 26.11
CA LEU A 115 0.46 13.73 25.51
C LEU A 115 1.80 13.12 25.95
N ALA A 116 1.87 12.69 27.21
CA ALA A 116 3.04 12.05 27.82
C ALA A 116 3.08 10.52 27.65
N GLN A 117 2.04 9.91 27.07
CA GLN A 117 1.97 8.46 26.88
C GLN A 117 2.63 8.04 25.57
N LYS A 118 3.20 6.83 25.57
CA LYS A 118 3.69 6.19 24.35
C LYS A 118 2.53 5.63 23.55
N ILE A 119 2.28 6.28 22.43
CA ILE A 119 1.31 5.85 21.43
C ILE A 119 2.06 5.47 20.16
N ALA A 120 1.43 4.66 19.33
CA ALA A 120 1.96 4.26 18.04
C ALA A 120 0.88 4.39 16.97
N LEU A 121 1.30 4.43 15.70
CA LEU A 121 0.38 4.39 14.57
C LEU A 121 -0.25 3.01 14.47
N GLN A 122 -1.54 2.96 14.14
CA GLN A 122 -2.23 1.70 13.87
C GLN A 122 -1.53 0.94 12.74
N PRO A 123 -1.48 -0.40 12.75
CA PRO A 123 -0.79 -1.17 11.71
C PRO A 123 -1.37 -0.97 10.30
N PHE A 124 -2.60 -0.47 10.20
CA PHE A 124 -3.26 -0.10 8.95
C PHE A 124 -3.06 1.37 8.56
N VAL A 125 -2.17 2.11 9.23
CA VAL A 125 -1.78 3.48 8.91
C VAL A 125 -0.34 3.45 8.41
N LYS A 126 -0.11 3.96 7.22
CA LYS A 126 1.22 4.09 6.62
C LYS A 126 1.48 5.53 6.20
N LEU A 127 2.66 6.02 6.54
CA LEU A 127 3.14 7.32 6.10
C LEU A 127 3.96 7.13 4.82
N LEU A 128 3.68 7.94 3.80
CA LEU A 128 4.33 7.86 2.50
C LEU A 128 4.93 9.22 2.15
N GLU A 129 6.21 9.22 1.78
CA GLU A 129 6.89 10.36 1.17
C GLU A 129 7.20 9.98 -0.29
N LEU A 130 6.64 10.74 -1.24
CA LEU A 130 6.67 10.37 -2.65
C LEU A 130 7.09 11.57 -3.53
N PRO A 131 7.87 11.36 -4.60
CA PRO A 131 8.33 12.41 -5.51
C PRO A 131 7.26 12.87 -6.52
N GLY A 132 6.01 12.47 -6.32
CA GLY A 132 4.87 12.78 -7.17
C GLY A 132 3.56 12.36 -6.52
N HIS A 133 2.44 12.78 -7.11
CA HIS A 133 1.11 12.49 -6.57
C HIS A 133 0.62 11.08 -6.98
N TYR A 134 1.35 10.03 -6.58
CA TYR A 134 1.07 8.64 -6.99
C TYR A 134 -0.31 8.13 -6.53
N LEU A 135 -0.86 8.62 -5.42
CA LEU A 135 -2.20 8.22 -4.96
C LEU A 135 -3.33 8.76 -5.86
N HIS A 136 -3.20 9.98 -6.38
CA HIS A 136 -4.13 10.52 -7.38
C HIS A 136 -3.96 9.79 -8.71
N PHE A 137 -2.71 9.58 -9.13
CA PHE A 137 -2.40 8.79 -10.33
C PHE A 137 -2.99 7.39 -10.23
N ARG A 138 -2.84 6.70 -9.10
CA ARG A 138 -3.46 5.39 -8.82
C ARG A 138 -4.96 5.45 -8.94
N LYS A 139 -5.61 6.44 -8.31
CA LYS A 139 -7.07 6.58 -8.38
C LYS A 139 -7.54 6.68 -9.84
N ALA A 140 -6.95 7.59 -10.62
CA ALA A 140 -7.30 7.78 -12.02
C ALA A 140 -6.98 6.54 -12.89
N LEU A 141 -5.83 5.89 -12.64
CA LEU A 141 -5.42 4.69 -13.39
C LEU A 141 -6.40 3.52 -13.17
N LEU A 142 -6.93 3.38 -11.96
CA LEU A 142 -7.83 2.29 -11.59
C LEU A 142 -9.31 2.55 -11.93
N GLU A 143 -9.68 3.74 -12.40
CA GLU A 143 -11.04 4.03 -12.90
C GLU A 143 -11.40 3.22 -14.15
N HIS A 144 -10.38 2.71 -14.85
CA HIS A 144 -10.54 1.92 -16.06
C HIS A 144 -9.80 0.56 -15.97
N PRO A 145 -10.30 -0.47 -16.66
CA PRO A 145 -9.60 -1.74 -16.77
C PRO A 145 -8.38 -1.60 -17.72
N PRO A 146 -7.42 -2.54 -17.71
CA PRO A 146 -6.21 -2.44 -18.51
C PRO A 146 -6.46 -2.23 -20.01
N GLU A 147 -7.53 -2.81 -20.56
CA GLU A 147 -7.83 -2.77 -21.99
C GLU A 147 -8.13 -1.34 -22.49
N TYR A 148 -8.62 -0.47 -21.61
CA TYR A 148 -8.88 0.94 -21.93
C TYR A 148 -7.59 1.69 -22.30
N TRP A 149 -6.49 1.38 -21.62
CA TRP A 149 -5.21 2.07 -21.77
C TRP A 149 -4.41 1.62 -23.01
N HIS A 150 -4.93 0.70 -23.82
CA HIS A 150 -4.32 0.35 -25.11
C HIS A 150 -4.45 1.49 -26.14
N GLU A 151 -5.54 2.26 -26.05
CA GLU A 151 -5.87 3.33 -27.00
C GLU A 151 -5.86 4.72 -26.33
N ALA A 152 -5.89 4.77 -25.00
CA ALA A 152 -5.91 6.00 -24.22
C ALA A 152 -4.54 6.29 -23.57
N ASP A 153 -4.20 7.57 -23.46
CA ASP A 153 -3.02 8.00 -22.71
C ASP A 153 -3.21 7.75 -21.22
N PHE A 154 -2.17 7.25 -20.54
CA PHE A 154 -2.16 7.15 -19.08
C PHE A 154 -2.39 8.51 -18.41
N PRO A 155 -2.99 8.54 -17.20
CA PRO A 155 -3.19 9.78 -16.47
C PRO A 155 -1.84 10.46 -16.19
N LYS A 156 -1.83 11.79 -16.15
CA LYS A 156 -0.59 12.52 -15.86
C LYS A 156 -0.20 12.34 -14.40
N LEU A 157 1.01 11.89 -14.15
CA LEU A 157 1.60 11.89 -12.83
C LEU A 157 2.15 13.29 -12.51
N GLU A 158 1.51 13.98 -11.56
CA GLU A 158 2.02 15.24 -11.02
C GLU A 158 3.36 15.00 -10.32
N LYS A 159 4.37 15.80 -10.67
CA LYS A 159 5.75 15.74 -10.15
C LYS A 159 6.27 17.17 -9.94
N GLY A 160 7.41 17.29 -9.27
CA GLY A 160 8.12 18.57 -9.10
C GLY A 160 8.20 19.07 -7.66
N ARG A 161 7.59 18.34 -6.72
CA ARG A 161 7.79 18.49 -5.28
C ARG A 161 7.66 17.13 -4.59
N LEU A 162 8.09 17.06 -3.34
CA LEU A 162 7.74 15.95 -2.47
C LEU A 162 6.29 16.11 -1.99
N PHE A 163 5.58 14.99 -1.93
CA PHE A 163 4.25 14.88 -1.39
C PHE A 163 4.30 13.96 -0.18
N TYR A 164 3.61 14.37 0.88
CA TYR A 164 3.49 13.61 2.12
C TYR A 164 2.06 13.11 2.23
N PHE A 165 1.90 11.80 2.40
CA PHE A 165 0.59 11.19 2.53
C PHE A 165 0.50 10.32 3.75
N VAL A 166 -0.72 10.18 4.22
CA VAL A 166 -1.14 9.08 5.08
C VAL A 166 -2.08 8.19 4.28
N LEU A 167 -1.76 6.91 4.23
CA LEU A 167 -2.57 5.85 3.68
C LEU A 167 -3.16 5.06 4.85
N TYR A 168 -4.47 4.93 4.93
CA TYR A 168 -5.12 4.32 6.08
C TYR A 168 -6.41 3.56 5.71
N ARG A 169 -6.92 2.80 6.67
CA ARG A 169 -8.19 2.10 6.57
C ARG A 169 -9.29 2.88 7.29
N GLY A 170 -10.34 3.28 6.57
CA GLY A 170 -11.52 3.95 7.11
C GLY A 170 -12.48 3.00 7.83
N GLY A 171 -13.54 3.55 8.41
CA GLY A 171 -14.50 2.81 9.25
C GLY A 171 -15.27 1.67 8.56
N SER A 172 -15.29 1.63 7.23
CA SER A 172 -15.89 0.57 6.41
C SER A 172 -14.87 -0.48 5.92
N CYS A 173 -13.64 -0.47 6.47
CA CYS A 173 -12.49 -1.18 5.91
C CYS A 173 -12.09 -0.73 4.51
N ALA A 174 -12.61 0.40 4.03
CA ALA A 174 -12.20 1.01 2.78
C ALA A 174 -10.81 1.64 2.92
N LEU A 175 -10.03 1.55 1.86
CA LEU A 175 -8.75 2.22 1.76
C LEU A 175 -8.97 3.71 1.48
N GLU A 176 -8.39 4.55 2.31
CA GLU A 176 -8.46 6.01 2.24
C GLU A 176 -7.06 6.60 2.31
N TRP A 177 -6.92 7.82 1.82
CA TRP A 177 -5.66 8.56 1.89
C TRP A 177 -5.90 10.06 2.02
N GLN A 178 -4.91 10.76 2.55
CA GLN A 178 -4.93 12.22 2.72
C GLN A 178 -3.53 12.77 2.48
N GLU A 179 -3.43 13.89 1.76
CA GLU A 179 -2.20 14.68 1.69
C GLU A 179 -2.00 15.42 3.02
N LEU A 180 -0.80 15.34 3.57
CA LEU A 180 -0.40 16.00 4.80
C LEU A 180 0.48 17.21 4.49
N SER A 181 0.45 18.21 5.38
CA SER A 181 1.54 19.19 5.40
C SER A 181 2.84 18.51 5.84
N HIS A 182 3.97 19.17 5.60
CA HIS A 182 5.27 18.63 6.00
C HIS A 182 5.36 18.45 7.52
N GLU A 183 4.83 19.40 8.29
CA GLU A 183 4.85 19.40 9.75
C GLU A 183 3.97 18.29 10.33
N ALA A 184 2.76 18.11 9.79
CA ALA A 184 1.88 17.00 10.17
C ALA A 184 2.53 15.63 9.90
N TYR A 185 3.22 15.49 8.76
CA TYR A 185 3.97 14.29 8.42
C TYR A 185 5.12 14.05 9.42
N LEU A 186 5.92 15.07 9.74
CA LEU A 186 7.02 14.95 10.70
C LEU A 186 6.54 14.57 12.10
N LEU A 187 5.41 15.12 12.56
CA LEU A 187 4.81 14.74 13.83
C LEU A 187 4.39 13.27 13.86
N LEU A 188 3.68 12.79 12.84
CA LEU A 188 3.29 11.39 12.75
C LEU A 188 4.50 10.46 12.60
N ARG A 189 5.56 10.89 11.90
CA ARG A 189 6.83 10.15 11.80
C ARG A 189 7.53 10.03 13.14
N ALA A 190 7.57 11.10 13.94
CA ALA A 190 8.13 11.05 15.28
C ALA A 190 7.34 10.08 16.19
N ILE A 191 6.01 10.07 16.09
CA ILE A 191 5.17 9.10 16.79
C ILE A 191 5.46 7.66 16.32
N GLU A 192 5.61 7.44 15.01
CA GLU A 192 5.98 6.13 14.43
C GLU A 192 7.35 5.63 14.93
N GLU A 193 8.29 6.54 15.19
CA GLU A 193 9.61 6.25 15.77
C GLU A 193 9.57 5.96 17.28
N GLY A 194 8.41 6.15 17.93
CA GLY A 194 8.17 5.79 19.33
C GLY A 194 8.34 6.95 20.33
N TYR A 195 8.34 8.19 19.85
CA TYR A 195 8.28 9.38 20.70
C TYR A 195 6.85 9.63 21.20
N THR A 196 6.73 10.26 22.37
CA THR A 196 5.44 10.77 22.86
C THR A 196 4.97 11.97 22.02
N ILE A 197 3.73 12.41 22.18
CA ILE A 197 3.23 13.59 21.45
C ILE A 197 4.02 14.83 21.87
N ASP A 198 4.29 15.00 23.18
CA ASP A 198 5.10 16.14 23.67
C ASP A 198 6.50 16.13 23.05
N GLU A 199 7.15 14.96 23.07
CA GLU A 199 8.49 14.77 22.48
C GLU A 199 8.49 14.98 20.95
N ALA A 200 7.41 14.64 20.26
CA ALA A 200 7.25 14.89 18.84
C ALA A 200 7.07 16.39 18.54
N CYS A 201 6.27 17.09 19.35
CA CYS A 201 6.09 18.54 19.25
C CYS A 201 7.39 19.31 19.45
N ASP A 202 8.24 18.89 20.40
CA ASP A 202 9.56 19.50 20.63
C ASP A 202 10.54 19.33 19.46
N ARG A 203 10.30 18.37 18.57
CA ARG A 203 11.17 18.06 17.41
C ARG A 203 10.79 18.78 16.14
N VAL A 204 9.56 19.26 16.04
CA VAL A 204 9.03 19.91 14.84
C VAL A 204 8.93 21.41 15.14
N THR A 205 9.30 22.26 14.18
CA THR A 205 9.05 23.70 14.33
C THR A 205 7.56 23.95 14.18
N LEU A 206 6.88 24.25 15.29
CA LEU A 206 5.43 24.46 15.35
C LEU A 206 5.02 25.94 15.46
N ASP A 207 5.97 26.86 15.30
CA ASP A 207 5.74 28.31 15.44
C ASP A 207 4.60 28.78 14.53
N GLY A 208 3.48 29.21 15.12
CA GLY A 208 2.32 29.74 14.41
C GLY A 208 1.37 28.69 13.84
N ILE A 209 1.51 27.41 14.19
CA ILE A 209 0.60 26.32 13.82
C ILE A 209 0.08 25.53 15.03
N GLU A 210 0.17 26.07 16.24
CA GLU A 210 -0.16 25.37 17.49
C GLU A 210 -1.64 24.93 17.54
N GLU A 211 -2.56 25.80 17.10
CA GLU A 211 -3.99 25.45 17.00
C GLU A 211 -4.23 24.35 15.96
N GLN A 212 -3.45 24.35 14.88
CA GLN A 212 -3.55 23.36 13.81
C GLN A 212 -3.08 21.98 14.28
N VAL A 213 -2.07 21.92 15.14
CA VAL A 213 -1.61 20.68 15.77
C VAL A 213 -2.70 20.05 16.63
N ALA A 214 -3.41 20.85 17.44
CA ALA A 214 -4.53 20.35 18.24
C ALA A 214 -5.65 19.76 17.34
N PHE A 215 -5.96 20.42 16.22
CA PHE A 215 -6.91 19.92 15.24
C PHE A 215 -6.47 18.59 14.61
N TRP A 216 -5.19 18.48 14.23
CA TRP A 216 -4.64 17.24 13.69
C TRP A 216 -4.72 16.09 14.68
N LEU A 217 -4.30 16.29 15.93
CA LEU A 217 -4.39 15.27 16.98
C LEU A 217 -5.82 14.78 17.17
N GLN A 218 -6.78 15.70 17.23
CA GLN A 218 -8.20 15.34 17.32
C GLN A 218 -8.66 14.53 16.10
N GLU A 219 -8.29 14.95 14.90
CA GLU A 219 -8.61 14.22 13.66
C GLU A 219 -8.05 12.80 13.68
N TRP A 220 -6.76 12.63 14.02
CA TRP A 220 -6.07 11.34 14.03
C TRP A 220 -6.71 10.37 15.03
N LEU A 221 -7.16 10.87 16.18
CA LEU A 221 -7.89 10.07 17.17
C LEU A 221 -9.28 9.65 16.67
N ILE A 222 -10.03 10.57 16.06
CA ILE A 222 -11.37 10.28 15.50
C ILE A 222 -11.27 9.25 14.37
N ARG A 223 -10.26 9.39 13.51
CA ARG A 223 -9.99 8.48 12.39
C ARG A 223 -9.32 7.17 12.82
N ASN A 224 -9.06 6.99 14.11
CA ASN A 224 -8.41 5.79 14.64
C ASN A 224 -7.06 5.53 14.00
N TRP A 225 -6.20 6.55 13.94
CA TRP A 225 -4.83 6.40 13.43
C TRP A 225 -3.83 5.97 14.49
N LEU A 226 -4.19 6.12 15.77
CA LEU A 226 -3.30 5.94 16.91
C LEU A 226 -3.80 4.78 17.79
N HIS A 227 -2.88 4.08 18.44
CA HIS A 227 -3.16 3.06 19.45
C HIS A 227 -2.16 3.14 20.61
N PHE A 228 -2.48 2.49 21.74
CA PHE A 228 -1.52 2.37 22.84
C PHE A 228 -0.42 1.38 22.53
N GLN A 229 0.82 1.78 22.83
CA GLN A 229 1.97 0.88 22.83
C GLN A 229 2.07 0.22 24.21
N LEU A 230 1.81 -1.09 24.27
CA LEU A 230 1.97 -1.89 25.50
C LEU A 230 3.43 -2.08 25.89
#